data_AF-A0A4V6I6H5-F1
#
_entry.id   AF-A0A4V6I6H5-F1
#
_cell.length_a   1.000
_cell.length_b   1.000
_cell.length_c   1.000
_cell.angle_alpha   90.00
_cell.angle_beta   90.00
_cell.angle_gamma   90.00
#
_symmetry.space_group_name_H-M   'P 1'
#
loop_
_entity.id
_entity.type
_entity.pdbx_description
1 polymer ?
#
loop_
_entity_poly.entity_id
_entity_poly.type
_entity_poly.pdbx_seq_one_letter_code
_entity_poly.pdbx_strand_id
1 'polypeptide(L)'
;MSKTIFFDTYLGNGGKITCVDEYLKQQGSQQESIILLGGFIQEFFNLLPNLHFRNKETFLLHPLNFCRDPFIKQILYEVECEEAVIALLAMYLITQANDEVLEFKKNLDIGYLASESNLSEEELEAIEEVFAKSLKKTLIIGEDFYNSKKAENIARILALISQNLDIQIVFLESIKVQTSMTKTPISSINEVYGIDGMVVYIQARDTIKSPYLEASKQFARVGKVLNNQVINIQLDNRNLKVSFVENQFIKGMIGILWLPKKEKNSYCYKKISINKVA
;
A
#
# COMPACT_ATOMS: atom_id res chain seq x y z
N MET A 1 0.38 16.26 0.57
CA MET A 1 1.82 16.39 0.91
C MET A 1 2.61 16.25 -0.39
N SER A 2 3.75 16.92 -0.56
CA SER A 2 4.53 16.79 -1.80
C SER A 2 5.26 15.45 -1.79
N LYS A 3 5.03 14.59 -2.79
CA LYS A 3 5.75 13.32 -2.98
C LYS A 3 7.26 13.47 -2.80
N THR A 4 7.82 14.59 -3.22
CA THR A 4 9.24 14.96 -3.06
C THR A 4 9.73 14.81 -1.62
N ILE A 5 8.93 15.23 -0.64
CA ILE A 5 9.28 15.17 0.79
C ILE A 5 9.51 13.72 1.24
N PHE A 6 8.71 12.77 0.75
CA PHE A 6 8.89 11.35 1.06
C PHE A 6 10.27 10.86 0.60
N PHE A 7 10.63 11.13 -0.66
CA PHE A 7 11.89 10.64 -1.24
C PHE A 7 13.10 11.35 -0.65
N ASP A 8 13.01 12.66 -0.42
CA ASP A 8 14.06 13.41 0.26
C ASP A 8 14.28 12.88 1.69
N THR A 9 13.19 12.57 2.41
CA THR A 9 13.26 11.96 3.75
C THR A 9 13.85 10.56 3.70
N TYR A 10 13.44 9.72 2.75
CA TYR A 10 13.95 8.35 2.60
C TYR A 10 15.46 8.35 2.32
N LEU A 11 15.91 9.13 1.34
CA LEU A 11 17.33 9.24 0.99
C LEU A 11 18.15 9.93 2.09
N GLY A 12 17.62 11.00 2.69
CA GLY A 12 18.27 11.74 3.79
C GLY A 12 18.49 10.88 5.04
N ASN A 13 17.69 9.81 5.20
CA ASN A 13 17.85 8.82 6.26
C ASN A 13 18.70 7.61 5.85
N GLY A 14 19.36 7.61 4.69
CA GLY A 14 20.25 6.54 4.24
C GLY A 14 19.57 5.44 3.41
N GLY A 15 18.32 5.65 2.99
CA GLY A 15 17.61 4.74 2.10
C GLY A 15 18.29 4.64 0.72
N LYS A 16 18.19 3.45 0.10
CA LYS A 16 18.75 3.16 -1.23
C LYS A 16 17.65 2.77 -2.20
N ILE A 17 17.46 3.57 -3.24
CA ILE A 17 16.46 3.30 -4.29
C ILE A 17 17.06 2.36 -5.33
N THR A 18 16.36 1.28 -5.65
CA THR A 18 16.59 0.49 -6.86
C THR A 18 15.60 0.95 -7.93
N CYS A 19 16.07 1.50 -9.04
CA CYS A 19 15.19 1.93 -10.12
C CYS A 19 14.52 0.72 -10.79
N VAL A 20 13.28 0.88 -11.28
CA VAL A 20 12.54 -0.21 -11.95
C VAL A 20 13.33 -0.81 -13.11
N ASP A 21 13.95 0.00 -13.97
CA ASP A 21 14.77 -0.48 -15.09
C ASP A 21 15.98 -1.29 -14.64
N GLU A 22 16.59 -0.92 -13.52
CA GLU A 22 17.72 -1.65 -12.94
C GLU A 22 17.24 -2.97 -12.34
N TYR A 23 16.15 -2.94 -11.58
CA TYR A 23 15.50 -4.12 -11.02
C TYR A 23 15.16 -5.15 -12.11
N LEU A 24 14.58 -4.70 -13.22
CA LEU A 24 14.21 -5.55 -14.36
C LEU A 24 15.44 -6.21 -15.02
N LYS A 25 16.57 -5.50 -15.11
CA LYS A 25 17.83 -6.06 -15.65
C LYS A 25 18.46 -7.13 -14.75
N GLN A 26 18.18 -7.07 -13.46
CA GLN A 26 18.70 -7.99 -12.45
C GLN A 26 17.79 -9.20 -12.21
N GLN A 27 16.72 -9.37 -13.01
CA GLN A 27 15.88 -10.55 -12.90
C GLN A 27 16.60 -11.80 -13.41
N GLY A 28 16.66 -12.83 -12.56
CA GLY A 28 17.29 -14.11 -12.85
C GLY A 28 16.46 -15.29 -12.34
N SER A 29 17.01 -16.49 -12.45
CA SER A 29 16.38 -17.75 -12.00
C SER A 29 16.51 -18.01 -10.49
N GLN A 30 17.06 -17.06 -9.73
CA GLN A 30 17.24 -17.21 -8.29
C GLN A 30 15.90 -17.14 -7.56
N GLN A 31 15.84 -17.75 -6.37
CA GLN A 31 14.68 -17.65 -5.48
C GLN A 31 14.58 -16.21 -4.94
N GLU A 32 13.50 -15.53 -5.30
CA GLU A 32 13.23 -14.14 -4.94
C GLU A 32 11.94 -14.06 -4.12
N SER A 33 11.97 -13.35 -3.01
CA SER A 33 10.76 -12.99 -2.26
C SER A 33 10.44 -11.53 -2.42
N ILE A 34 9.17 -11.26 -2.70
CA ILE A 34 8.67 -9.93 -3.07
C ILE A 34 7.48 -9.58 -2.18
N ILE A 35 7.50 -8.37 -1.62
CA ILE A 35 6.31 -7.76 -1.02
C ILE A 35 5.93 -6.55 -1.86
N LEU A 36 4.72 -6.59 -2.40
CA LEU A 36 4.06 -5.48 -3.05
C LEU A 36 3.24 -4.72 -2.00
N LEU A 37 3.47 -3.41 -1.88
CA LEU A 37 2.86 -2.57 -0.84
C LEU A 37 1.98 -1.50 -1.49
N GLY A 38 0.67 -1.56 -1.23
CA GLY A 38 -0.30 -0.64 -1.81
C GLY A 38 -0.33 -0.77 -3.33
N GLY A 39 -0.72 0.31 -4.03
CA GLY A 39 -0.78 0.40 -5.49
C GLY A 39 -1.80 -0.54 -6.13
N PHE A 40 -2.21 -0.25 -7.35
CA PHE A 40 -3.15 -1.13 -8.05
C PHE A 40 -2.40 -2.26 -8.75
N ILE A 41 -2.81 -3.53 -8.58
CA ILE A 41 -2.08 -4.71 -9.10
C ILE A 41 -1.74 -4.62 -10.58
N GLN A 42 -2.62 -4.05 -11.40
CA GLN A 42 -2.32 -3.85 -12.83
C GLN A 42 -1.14 -2.90 -13.06
N GLU A 43 -0.90 -1.93 -12.19
CA GLU A 43 0.27 -1.04 -12.26
C GLU A 43 1.55 -1.84 -12.02
N PHE A 44 1.55 -2.75 -11.04
CA PHE A 44 2.65 -3.67 -10.83
C PHE A 44 2.87 -4.57 -12.04
N PHE A 45 1.84 -5.20 -12.61
CA PHE A 45 2.00 -6.06 -13.79
C PHE A 45 2.47 -5.32 -15.02
N ASN A 46 2.04 -4.07 -15.21
CA ASN A 46 2.49 -3.24 -16.33
C ASN A 46 3.98 -2.92 -16.22
N LEU A 47 4.47 -2.65 -15.01
CA LEU A 47 5.88 -2.32 -14.77
C LEU A 47 6.76 -3.57 -14.60
N LEU A 48 6.18 -4.66 -14.12
CA LEU A 48 6.88 -5.88 -13.69
C LEU A 48 6.14 -7.11 -14.23
N PRO A 49 6.22 -7.39 -15.55
CA PRO A 49 5.47 -8.47 -16.19
C PRO A 49 5.84 -9.88 -15.67
N ASN A 50 6.97 -9.98 -14.98
CA ASN A 50 7.61 -11.20 -14.52
C ASN A 50 7.32 -11.53 -13.04
N LEU A 51 6.33 -10.87 -12.41
CA LEU A 51 5.95 -11.12 -11.01
C LEU A 51 5.42 -12.54 -10.77
N HIS A 52 4.90 -13.20 -11.81
CA HIS A 52 4.21 -14.50 -11.72
C HIS A 52 5.11 -15.72 -11.94
N PHE A 53 6.43 -15.54 -11.98
CA PHE A 53 7.32 -16.67 -12.22
C PHE A 53 7.43 -17.58 -11.00
N ARG A 54 7.50 -18.91 -11.25
CA ARG A 54 7.48 -19.95 -10.21
C ARG A 54 8.62 -19.89 -9.19
N ASN A 55 9.70 -19.18 -9.48
CA ASN A 55 10.82 -18.99 -8.55
C ASN A 55 10.62 -17.77 -7.62
N LYS A 56 9.43 -17.17 -7.63
CA LYS A 56 9.10 -16.00 -6.83
C LYS A 56 7.99 -16.31 -5.85
N GLU A 57 8.23 -15.99 -4.58
CA GLU A 57 7.18 -15.95 -3.56
C GLU A 57 6.75 -14.50 -3.39
N THR A 58 5.52 -14.18 -3.78
CA THR A 58 5.04 -12.79 -3.82
C THR A 58 3.86 -12.59 -2.89
N PHE A 59 3.99 -11.59 -2.01
CA PHE A 59 2.92 -11.10 -1.15
C PHE A 59 2.41 -9.76 -1.67
N LEU A 60 1.10 -9.55 -1.64
CA LEU A 60 0.50 -8.23 -1.84
C LEU A 60 -0.18 -7.79 -0.55
N LEU A 61 0.31 -6.72 0.06
CA LEU A 61 -0.33 -6.10 1.21
C LEU A 61 -1.15 -4.91 0.72
N HIS A 62 -2.48 -5.02 0.81
CA HIS A 62 -3.38 -4.01 0.29
C HIS A 62 -4.79 -4.09 0.95
N PRO A 63 -5.47 -2.97 1.29
CA PRO A 63 -6.80 -3.00 1.93
C PRO A 63 -7.93 -3.59 1.06
N LEU A 64 -7.95 -3.24 -0.23
CA LEU A 64 -8.88 -3.84 -1.19
C LEU A 64 -8.52 -5.30 -1.53
N ASN A 65 -9.48 -6.23 -1.44
CA ASN A 65 -9.33 -7.59 -1.99
C ASN A 65 -9.64 -7.63 -3.50
N PHE A 66 -8.63 -7.50 -4.35
CA PHE A 66 -8.79 -7.50 -5.81
C PHE A 66 -7.76 -8.30 -6.59
N CYS A 67 -6.69 -8.80 -5.96
CA CYS A 67 -5.74 -9.65 -6.66
C CYS A 67 -6.39 -11.01 -6.95
N ARG A 68 -6.26 -11.46 -8.20
CA ARG A 68 -6.79 -12.75 -8.66
C ARG A 68 -5.71 -13.70 -9.13
N ASP A 69 -4.45 -13.27 -9.03
CA ASP A 69 -3.35 -14.11 -9.44
C ASP A 69 -3.08 -15.17 -8.37
N PRO A 70 -3.10 -16.47 -8.72
CA PRO A 70 -2.92 -17.54 -7.74
C PRO A 70 -1.49 -17.64 -7.19
N PHE A 71 -0.51 -16.99 -7.83
CA PHE A 71 0.88 -16.97 -7.37
C PHE A 71 1.19 -15.79 -6.44
N ILE A 72 0.21 -14.93 -6.16
CA ILE A 72 0.37 -13.78 -5.26
C ILE A 72 -0.54 -13.98 -4.04
N LYS A 73 0.08 -14.15 -2.87
CA LYS A 73 -0.65 -14.20 -1.60
C LYS A 73 -1.04 -12.79 -1.19
N GLN A 74 -2.32 -12.47 -1.32
CA GLN A 74 -2.83 -11.18 -0.86
C GLN A 74 -3.15 -11.22 0.64
N ILE A 75 -2.60 -10.24 1.38
CA ILE A 75 -2.86 -9.95 2.79
C ILE A 75 -3.57 -8.59 2.86
N LEU A 76 -4.65 -8.53 3.64
CA LEU A 76 -5.46 -7.32 3.78
C LEU A 76 -5.03 -6.57 5.04
N TYR A 77 -5.10 -5.24 5.00
CA TYR A 77 -4.89 -4.39 6.16
C TYR A 77 -5.91 -3.24 6.13
N GLU A 78 -6.09 -2.52 7.23
CA GLU A 78 -7.04 -1.40 7.33
C GLU A 78 -6.58 -0.14 6.57
N VAL A 79 -7.53 0.60 6.01
CA VAL A 79 -7.23 1.82 5.26
C VAL A 79 -6.59 2.88 6.17
N GLU A 80 -5.59 3.61 5.67
CA GLU A 80 -4.79 4.61 6.42
C GLU A 80 -3.78 4.00 7.43
N CYS A 81 -3.63 2.67 7.46
CA CYS A 81 -2.68 1.98 8.35
C CYS A 81 -1.30 1.70 7.71
N GLU A 82 -0.94 2.36 6.61
CA GLU A 82 0.33 2.14 5.89
C GLU A 82 1.58 2.28 6.80
N GLU A 83 1.54 3.21 7.76
CA GLU A 83 2.61 3.41 8.74
C GLU A 83 2.77 2.21 9.68
N ALA A 84 1.65 1.67 10.19
CA ALA A 84 1.65 0.49 11.05
C ALA A 84 2.13 -0.75 10.29
N VAL A 85 1.66 -0.94 9.05
CA VAL A 85 2.09 -2.05 8.18
C VAL A 85 3.60 -2.07 7.99
N ILE A 86 4.19 -0.93 7.64
CA ILE A 86 5.65 -0.82 7.43
C ILE A 86 6.42 -0.99 8.74
N ALA A 87 5.89 -0.50 9.86
CA ALA A 87 6.52 -0.68 11.16
C ALA A 87 6.54 -2.14 11.60
N LEU A 88 5.42 -2.85 11.43
CA LEU A 88 5.32 -4.28 11.72
C LEU A 88 6.23 -5.09 10.79
N LEU A 89 6.27 -4.79 9.49
CA LEU A 89 7.24 -5.43 8.59
C LEU A 89 8.69 -5.18 9.01
N ALA A 90 9.04 -3.97 9.44
CA ALA A 90 10.38 -3.67 9.95
C ALA A 90 10.69 -4.47 11.22
N MET A 91 9.72 -4.61 12.13
CA MET A 91 9.84 -5.37 13.37
C MET A 91 10.20 -6.84 13.10
N TYR A 92 9.49 -7.48 12.16
CA TYR A 92 9.67 -8.91 11.84
C TYR A 92 10.86 -9.15 10.91
N LEU A 93 11.05 -8.32 9.88
CA LEU A 93 12.10 -8.59 8.89
C LEU A 93 13.50 -8.25 9.39
N ILE A 94 13.68 -7.18 10.19
CA ILE A 94 15.02 -6.76 10.63
C ILE A 94 15.46 -7.64 11.81
N THR A 95 16.40 -8.55 11.57
CA THR A 95 16.96 -9.42 12.62
C THR A 95 18.20 -8.83 13.30
N GLN A 96 18.80 -7.77 12.73
CA GLN A 96 19.97 -7.11 13.30
C GLN A 96 19.63 -6.35 14.59
N ALA A 97 20.62 -6.22 15.48
CA ALA A 97 20.46 -5.59 16.79
C ALA A 97 21.48 -4.46 16.98
N ASN A 98 21.38 -3.40 16.17
CA ASN A 98 22.06 -2.14 16.47
C ASN A 98 21.16 -1.21 17.31
N ASP A 99 21.76 -0.18 17.90
CA ASP A 99 21.07 0.70 18.84
C ASP A 99 19.80 1.35 18.25
N GLU A 100 19.85 1.79 16.99
CA GLU A 100 18.72 2.40 16.30
C GLU A 100 17.56 1.40 16.10
N VAL A 101 17.86 0.16 15.71
CA VAL A 101 16.86 -0.90 15.57
C VAL A 101 16.29 -1.30 16.93
N LEU A 102 17.13 -1.44 17.96
CA LEU A 102 16.69 -1.81 19.31
C LEU A 102 15.77 -0.74 19.91
N GLU A 103 16.12 0.54 19.74
CA GLU A 103 15.27 1.66 20.16
C GLU A 103 13.94 1.67 19.40
N PHE A 104 13.98 1.51 18.07
CA PHE A 104 12.78 1.42 17.25
C PHE A 104 11.86 0.29 17.73
N LYS A 105 12.37 -0.93 17.85
CA LYS A 105 11.58 -2.11 18.28
C LYS A 105 11.01 -1.95 19.69
N LYS A 106 11.77 -1.37 20.62
CA LYS A 106 11.31 -1.11 22.00
C LYS A 106 10.12 -0.14 22.05
N ASN A 107 10.04 0.78 21.11
CA ASN A 107 8.99 1.80 21.05
C ASN A 107 7.73 1.35 20.30
N LEU A 108 7.73 0.14 19.72
CA LEU A 108 6.55 -0.41 19.03
C LEU A 108 5.68 -1.22 19.98
N ASP A 109 4.39 -0.90 20.00
CA ASP A 109 3.35 -1.77 20.57
C ASP A 109 2.80 -2.67 19.47
N ILE A 110 3.36 -3.88 19.36
CA ILE A 110 3.00 -4.85 18.31
C ILE A 110 1.52 -5.22 18.39
N GLY A 111 1.01 -5.48 19.60
CA GLY A 111 -0.38 -5.88 19.81
C GLY A 111 -1.37 -4.79 19.40
N TYR A 112 -1.08 -3.54 19.76
CA TYR A 112 -1.88 -2.40 19.33
C TYR A 112 -1.85 -2.21 17.80
N LEU A 113 -0.66 -2.19 17.19
CA LEU A 113 -0.52 -1.98 15.74
C LEU A 113 -1.15 -3.11 14.93
N ALA A 114 -0.97 -4.37 15.33
CA ALA A 114 -1.56 -5.53 14.67
C ALA A 114 -3.10 -5.47 14.75
N SER A 115 -3.65 -5.12 15.93
CA SER A 115 -5.09 -4.97 16.12
C SER A 115 -5.69 -3.86 15.25
N GLU A 116 -5.11 -2.67 15.23
CA GLU A 116 -5.66 -1.53 14.49
C GLU A 116 -5.47 -1.65 12.97
N SER A 117 -4.35 -2.22 12.53
CA SER A 117 -4.10 -2.43 11.10
C SER A 117 -4.76 -3.68 10.54
N ASN A 118 -5.32 -4.54 11.40
CA ASN A 118 -5.87 -5.85 11.05
C ASN A 118 -4.84 -6.75 10.33
N LEU A 119 -3.56 -6.60 10.67
CA LEU A 119 -2.46 -7.41 10.16
C LEU A 119 -2.04 -8.40 11.24
N SER A 120 -2.23 -9.70 11.00
CA SER A 120 -2.00 -10.70 12.04
C SER A 120 -0.51 -11.03 12.21
N GLU A 121 -0.13 -11.45 13.42
CA GLU A 121 1.23 -11.91 13.70
C GLU A 121 1.57 -13.15 12.85
N GLU A 122 0.62 -14.06 12.62
CA GLU A 122 0.83 -15.25 11.78
C GLU A 122 1.09 -14.90 10.31
N GLU A 123 0.45 -13.84 9.79
CA GLU A 123 0.73 -13.34 8.44
C GLU A 123 2.14 -12.75 8.33
N LEU A 124 2.59 -12.03 9.37
CA LEU A 124 3.93 -11.45 9.47
C LEU A 124 5.01 -12.54 9.62
N GLU A 125 4.78 -13.54 10.47
CA GLU A 125 5.67 -14.71 10.65
C GLU A 125 5.82 -15.49 9.33
N ALA A 126 4.73 -15.68 8.58
CA ALA A 126 4.79 -16.34 7.28
C ALA A 126 5.62 -15.56 6.26
N ILE A 127 5.55 -14.22 6.27
CA ILE A 127 6.40 -13.36 5.45
C ILE A 127 7.87 -13.49 5.89
N GLU A 128 8.14 -13.40 7.20
CA GLU A 128 9.48 -13.51 7.77
C GLU A 128 10.15 -14.83 7.38
N GLU A 129 9.46 -15.96 7.54
CA GLU A 129 9.98 -17.29 7.22
C GLU A 129 10.39 -17.39 5.74
N VAL A 130 9.56 -16.86 4.85
CA VAL A 130 9.82 -16.86 3.41
C VAL A 130 10.99 -15.94 3.06
N PHE A 131 11.04 -14.75 3.66
CA PHE A 131 12.15 -13.81 3.45
C PHE A 131 13.48 -14.36 3.97
N ALA A 132 13.49 -14.98 5.15
CA ALA A 132 14.69 -15.55 5.76
C ALA A 132 15.37 -16.59 4.85
N LYS A 133 14.60 -17.38 4.11
CA LYS A 133 15.09 -18.41 3.18
C LYS A 133 15.49 -17.88 1.81
N SER A 134 15.14 -16.65 1.48
CA SER A 134 15.26 -16.12 0.12
C SER A 134 16.62 -15.50 -0.16
N LEU A 135 17.19 -15.86 -1.32
CA LEU A 135 18.46 -15.32 -1.81
C LEU A 135 18.33 -13.85 -2.19
N LYS A 136 17.21 -13.48 -2.80
CA LYS A 136 16.90 -12.10 -3.17
C LYS A 136 15.61 -11.66 -2.47
N LYS A 137 15.64 -10.46 -1.89
CA LYS A 137 14.50 -9.85 -1.19
C LYS A 137 14.17 -8.53 -1.86
N THR A 138 12.89 -8.22 -2.03
CA THR A 138 12.46 -6.97 -2.66
C THR A 138 11.18 -6.45 -2.04
N LEU A 139 11.15 -5.15 -1.72
CA LEU A 139 9.92 -4.40 -1.46
C LEU A 139 9.62 -3.53 -2.67
N ILE A 140 8.37 -3.56 -3.13
CA ILE A 140 7.91 -2.74 -4.25
C ILE A 140 6.78 -1.85 -3.76
N ILE A 141 7.01 -0.55 -3.75
CA ILE A 141 6.18 0.44 -3.06
C ILE A 141 5.31 1.18 -4.08
N GLY A 142 4.00 1.03 -3.91
CA GLY A 142 2.97 1.76 -4.65
C GLY A 142 2.72 3.17 -4.11
N GLU A 143 1.92 3.94 -4.83
CA GLU A 143 1.77 5.38 -4.54
C GLU A 143 1.01 5.75 -3.28
N ASP A 144 0.29 4.78 -2.72
CA ASP A 144 -0.48 4.96 -1.50
C ASP A 144 0.43 5.34 -0.32
N PHE A 145 1.63 4.77 -0.26
CA PHE A 145 2.58 4.95 0.84
C PHE A 145 3.22 6.34 0.84
N TYR A 146 3.66 6.83 -0.33
CA TYR A 146 4.29 8.15 -0.43
C TYR A 146 3.31 9.31 -0.60
N ASN A 147 2.02 9.03 -0.80
CA ASN A 147 0.94 10.03 -0.71
C ASN A 147 0.22 10.02 0.65
N SER A 148 0.58 9.11 1.56
CA SER A 148 0.00 9.01 2.91
C SER A 148 0.23 10.28 3.74
N LYS A 149 -0.66 10.55 4.70
CA LYS A 149 -0.46 11.60 5.71
C LYS A 149 0.79 11.36 6.57
N LYS A 150 1.21 10.09 6.67
CA LYS A 150 2.37 9.62 7.44
C LYS A 150 3.58 9.31 6.55
N ALA A 151 3.58 9.81 5.31
CA ALA A 151 4.61 9.54 4.30
C ALA A 151 6.05 9.75 4.83
N GLU A 152 6.32 10.83 5.57
CA GLU A 152 7.66 11.06 6.14
C GLU A 152 8.11 9.96 7.10
N ASN A 153 7.24 9.49 8.00
CA ASN A 153 7.63 8.47 8.95
C ASN A 153 7.75 7.10 8.28
N ILE A 154 6.85 6.79 7.34
CA ILE A 154 6.97 5.63 6.45
C ILE A 154 8.34 5.64 5.74
N ALA A 155 8.76 6.78 5.20
CA ALA A 155 10.06 6.93 4.55
C ALA A 155 11.23 6.65 5.51
N ARG A 156 11.16 7.11 6.76
CA ARG A 156 12.19 6.84 7.77
C ARG A 156 12.26 5.34 8.11
N ILE A 157 11.13 4.68 8.29
CA ILE A 157 11.08 3.24 8.60
C ILE A 157 11.56 2.40 7.40
N LEU A 158 11.18 2.76 6.17
CA LEU A 158 11.71 2.13 4.96
C LEU A 158 13.23 2.32 4.84
N ALA A 159 13.77 3.48 5.23
CA ALA A 159 15.21 3.70 5.27
C ALA A 159 15.89 2.80 6.32
N LEU A 160 15.27 2.59 7.49
CA LEU A 160 15.74 1.65 8.49
C LEU A 160 15.79 0.21 7.93
N ILE A 161 14.73 -0.24 7.26
CA ILE A 161 14.69 -1.53 6.56
C ILE A 161 15.85 -1.63 5.58
N SER A 162 15.99 -0.65 4.68
CA SER A 162 17.01 -0.65 3.61
C SER A 162 18.46 -0.66 4.13
N GLN A 163 18.71 -0.17 5.35
CA GLN A 163 20.04 -0.14 5.94
C GLN A 163 20.38 -1.42 6.70
N ASN A 164 19.37 -2.11 7.22
CA ASN A 164 19.54 -3.25 8.13
C ASN A 164 19.15 -4.59 7.50
N LEU A 165 18.75 -4.60 6.23
CA LEU A 165 18.44 -5.78 5.45
C LEU A 165 19.12 -5.69 4.09
N ASP A 166 19.64 -6.82 3.62
CA ASP A 166 20.04 -6.95 2.21
C ASP A 166 18.78 -7.10 1.35
N ILE A 167 18.19 -5.96 1.01
CA ILE A 167 16.89 -5.86 0.35
C ILE A 167 16.87 -4.73 -0.68
N GLN A 168 16.22 -4.98 -1.81
CA GLN A 168 15.97 -3.96 -2.82
C GLN A 168 14.66 -3.23 -2.52
N ILE A 169 14.70 -1.90 -2.52
CA ILE A 169 13.51 -1.07 -2.39
C ILE A 169 13.24 -0.41 -3.75
N VAL A 170 12.16 -0.82 -4.39
CA VAL A 170 11.72 -0.36 -5.71
C VAL A 170 10.46 0.48 -5.55
N PHE A 171 10.40 1.63 -6.22
CA PHE A 171 9.20 2.47 -6.24
C PHE A 171 8.57 2.42 -7.63
N LEU A 172 7.23 2.35 -7.72
CA LEU A 172 6.54 2.36 -9.02
C LEU A 172 6.73 3.67 -9.79
N GLU A 173 7.12 4.76 -9.13
CA GLU A 173 7.34 6.06 -9.74
C GLU A 173 8.84 6.36 -9.89
N SER A 174 9.25 6.81 -11.07
CA SER A 174 10.61 7.29 -11.32
C SER A 174 10.76 8.73 -10.85
N ILE A 175 11.62 9.00 -9.87
CA ILE A 175 11.77 10.36 -9.31
C ILE A 175 13.22 10.81 -9.35
N LYS A 176 13.41 12.07 -9.74
CA LYS A 176 14.68 12.79 -9.64
C LYS A 176 14.71 13.48 -8.27
N VAL A 177 15.57 13.00 -7.38
CA VAL A 177 15.67 13.49 -6.00
C VAL A 177 16.83 14.48 -5.88
N GLN A 178 16.69 15.51 -5.05
CA GLN A 178 17.78 16.42 -4.70
C GLN A 178 18.27 16.06 -3.29
N THR A 179 19.47 15.50 -3.19
CA THR A 179 20.06 15.09 -1.90
C THR A 179 20.53 16.32 -1.13
N SER A 180 19.68 16.87 -0.26
CA SER A 180 20.07 17.88 0.73
C SER A 180 19.18 17.87 1.98
N MET A 181 18.85 16.67 2.50
CA MET A 181 18.17 16.56 3.80
C MET A 181 19.04 15.82 4.81
N THR A 182 18.94 16.27 6.08
CA THR A 182 19.60 15.68 7.24
C THR A 182 18.81 14.48 7.76
N LYS A 183 19.51 13.44 8.24
CA LYS A 183 18.91 12.30 8.95
C LYS A 183 18.00 12.79 10.09
N THR A 184 16.80 12.25 10.20
CA THR A 184 15.80 12.61 11.21
C THR A 184 15.25 11.34 11.89
N PRO A 185 15.02 11.35 13.21
CA PRO A 185 14.59 10.15 13.92
C PRO A 185 13.19 9.69 13.51
N ILE A 186 12.94 8.38 13.57
CA ILE A 186 11.60 7.80 13.42
C ILE A 186 10.73 8.37 14.55
N SER A 187 9.58 8.91 14.18
CA SER A 187 8.57 9.42 15.12
C SER A 187 7.80 8.25 15.74
N SER A 188 7.38 8.38 16.99
CA SER A 188 6.60 7.35 17.67
C SER A 188 5.23 7.16 16.99
N ILE A 189 4.78 5.91 16.93
CA ILE A 189 3.50 5.54 16.31
C ILE A 189 2.46 5.41 17.43
N ASN A 190 1.92 6.55 17.86
CA ASN A 190 1.01 6.60 19.02
C ASN A 190 -0.45 6.37 18.65
N GLU A 191 -0.83 6.69 17.41
CA GLU A 191 -2.21 6.61 16.91
C GLU A 191 -2.18 6.03 15.50
N VAL A 192 -2.87 4.90 15.33
CA VAL A 192 -3.18 4.36 14.01
C VAL A 192 -4.51 4.97 13.57
N TYR A 193 -4.50 5.61 12.40
CA TYR A 193 -5.71 6.22 11.86
C TYR A 193 -6.42 5.19 10.97
N GLY A 194 -7.61 4.76 11.36
CA GLY A 194 -8.53 3.99 10.53
C GLY A 194 -9.61 4.88 9.91
N ILE A 195 -10.15 4.49 8.75
CA ILE A 195 -11.34 5.14 8.18
C ILE A 195 -12.59 4.28 8.43
N ASP A 196 -13.41 4.70 9.39
CA ASP A 196 -14.72 4.08 9.60
C ASP A 196 -15.71 4.42 8.48
N GLY A 197 -16.47 3.42 8.06
CA GLY A 197 -17.62 3.56 7.16
C GLY A 197 -17.33 3.14 5.72
N MET A 198 -18.03 3.75 4.76
CA MET A 198 -17.86 3.45 3.34
C MET A 198 -16.64 4.17 2.78
N VAL A 199 -15.69 3.41 2.25
CA VAL A 199 -14.44 3.93 1.69
C VAL A 199 -14.31 3.55 0.23
N VAL A 200 -13.73 4.42 -0.58
CA VAL A 200 -13.37 4.12 -1.97
C VAL A 200 -11.88 4.26 -2.18
N TYR A 201 -11.33 3.35 -2.97
CA TYR A 201 -10.05 3.50 -3.63
C TYR A 201 -10.27 4.14 -5.01
N ILE A 202 -9.65 5.27 -5.26
CA ILE A 202 -9.81 6.03 -6.49
C ILE A 202 -8.83 5.50 -7.53
N GLN A 203 -9.37 4.97 -8.63
CA GLN A 203 -8.59 4.54 -9.78
C GLN A 203 -9.07 5.22 -11.05
N ALA A 204 -8.15 5.49 -11.97
CA ALA A 204 -8.50 6.05 -13.26
C ALA A 204 -8.14 5.14 -14.43
N ARG A 205 -8.97 5.20 -15.47
CA ARG A 205 -8.72 4.58 -16.77
C ARG A 205 -9.27 5.49 -17.85
N ASP A 206 -8.44 5.88 -18.81
CA ASP A 206 -8.84 6.77 -19.91
C ASP A 206 -9.94 6.16 -20.80
N THR A 207 -10.12 4.84 -20.75
CA THR A 207 -11.20 4.11 -21.45
C THR A 207 -12.58 4.31 -20.82
N ILE A 208 -12.65 4.84 -19.60
CA ILE A 208 -13.90 5.06 -18.87
C ILE A 208 -14.50 6.41 -19.27
N LYS A 209 -15.71 6.36 -19.84
CA LYS A 209 -16.46 7.57 -20.24
C LYS A 209 -17.21 8.22 -19.09
N SER A 210 -17.64 7.43 -18.12
CA SER A 210 -18.47 7.91 -17.00
C SER A 210 -18.07 7.20 -15.71
N PRO A 211 -17.96 7.93 -14.59
CA PRO A 211 -17.62 7.35 -13.31
C PRO A 211 -18.55 6.22 -12.86
N TYR A 212 -17.98 5.18 -12.26
CA TYR A 212 -18.75 4.11 -11.62
C TYR A 212 -18.06 3.64 -10.34
N LEU A 213 -18.87 3.17 -9.39
CA LEU A 213 -18.41 2.62 -8.11
C LEU A 213 -18.61 1.12 -8.13
N GLU A 214 -17.52 0.38 -8.06
CA GLU A 214 -17.49 -1.07 -7.99
C GLU A 214 -17.26 -1.52 -6.55
N ALA A 215 -18.20 -2.23 -5.93
CA ALA A 215 -18.07 -2.60 -4.51
C ALA A 215 -18.82 -3.89 -4.15
N SER A 216 -18.59 -4.36 -2.92
CA SER A 216 -19.17 -5.60 -2.41
C SER A 216 -20.68 -5.51 -2.18
N LYS A 217 -21.32 -6.67 -2.00
CA LYS A 217 -22.71 -6.77 -1.53
C LYS A 217 -22.93 -6.16 -0.15
N GLN A 218 -21.93 -6.25 0.73
CA GLN A 218 -21.99 -5.64 2.07
C GLN A 218 -22.03 -4.11 1.95
N PHE A 219 -21.17 -3.56 1.10
CA PHE A 219 -21.15 -2.14 0.75
C PHE A 219 -22.53 -1.69 0.23
N ALA A 220 -23.10 -2.46 -0.71
CA ALA A 220 -24.40 -2.16 -1.30
C ALA A 220 -25.52 -2.10 -0.24
N ARG A 221 -25.53 -3.06 0.70
CA ARG A 221 -26.52 -3.13 1.78
C ARG A 221 -26.44 -1.93 2.73
N VAL A 222 -25.25 -1.57 3.19
CA VAL A 222 -25.06 -0.42 4.09
C VAL A 222 -25.39 0.89 3.37
N GLY A 223 -24.96 1.01 2.12
CA GLY A 223 -25.28 2.13 1.25
C GLY A 223 -26.76 2.22 0.84
N LYS A 224 -27.53 1.15 1.06
CA LYS A 224 -28.92 0.98 0.59
C LYS A 224 -29.05 1.23 -0.92
N VAL A 225 -28.11 0.67 -1.68
CA VAL A 225 -28.03 0.79 -3.15
C VAL A 225 -28.22 -0.57 -3.82
N LEU A 226 -28.80 -0.55 -5.02
CA LEU A 226 -28.99 -1.73 -5.86
C LEU A 226 -27.96 -1.79 -6.99
N ASN A 227 -27.67 -2.98 -7.48
CA ASN A 227 -26.80 -3.16 -8.64
C ASN A 227 -27.35 -2.37 -9.85
N ASN A 228 -26.46 -1.70 -10.58
CA ASN A 228 -26.74 -0.80 -11.70
C ASN A 228 -27.55 0.47 -11.36
N GLN A 229 -27.75 0.77 -10.06
CA GLN A 229 -28.39 2.01 -9.66
C GLN A 229 -27.44 3.19 -9.85
N VAL A 230 -27.97 4.30 -10.38
CA VAL A 230 -27.23 5.57 -10.41
C VAL A 230 -27.44 6.31 -9.09
N ILE A 231 -26.35 6.70 -8.45
CA ILE A 231 -26.33 7.29 -7.11
C ILE A 231 -25.48 8.56 -7.08
N ASN A 232 -25.76 9.44 -6.12
CA ASN A 232 -24.88 10.57 -5.80
C ASN A 232 -24.02 10.19 -4.59
N ILE A 233 -22.70 10.18 -4.78
CA ILE A 233 -21.75 10.02 -3.68
C ILE A 233 -21.17 11.38 -3.32
N GLN A 234 -21.05 11.67 -2.04
CA GLN A 234 -20.28 12.79 -1.54
C GLN A 234 -18.86 12.32 -1.25
N LEU A 235 -17.89 13.01 -1.83
CA LEU A 235 -16.46 12.74 -1.74
C LEU A 235 -15.77 14.06 -1.44
N ASP A 236 -15.09 14.18 -0.29
CA ASP A 236 -14.58 15.46 0.21
C ASP A 236 -15.71 16.52 0.20
N ASN A 237 -15.51 17.64 -0.50
CA ASN A 237 -16.48 18.74 -0.63
C ASN A 237 -17.25 18.73 -1.96
N ARG A 238 -17.28 17.60 -2.68
CA ARG A 238 -17.96 17.47 -3.98
C ARG A 238 -18.97 16.32 -3.99
N ASN A 239 -20.01 16.48 -4.80
CA ASN A 239 -20.95 15.41 -5.14
C ASN A 239 -20.61 14.86 -6.53
N LEU A 240 -20.58 13.54 -6.65
CA LEU A 240 -20.32 12.83 -7.90
C LEU A 240 -21.47 11.86 -8.20
N LYS A 241 -22.01 11.93 -9.41
CA LYS A 241 -23.00 10.98 -9.90
C LYS A 241 -22.28 9.77 -10.50
N VAL A 242 -22.53 8.58 -9.96
CA VAL A 242 -21.86 7.33 -10.36
C VAL A 242 -22.87 6.21 -10.56
N SER A 243 -22.56 5.26 -11.45
CA SER A 243 -23.31 3.99 -11.50
C SER A 243 -22.72 3.02 -10.49
N PHE A 244 -23.56 2.36 -9.69
CA PHE A 244 -23.12 1.32 -8.76
C PHE A 244 -23.04 -0.04 -9.46
N VAL A 245 -21.92 -0.74 -9.30
CA VAL A 245 -21.69 -2.08 -9.84
C VAL A 245 -21.31 -3.00 -8.69
N GLU A 246 -22.15 -4.01 -8.42
CA GLU A 246 -21.84 -5.02 -7.42
C GLU A 246 -20.76 -5.97 -7.95
N ASN A 247 -19.66 -6.12 -7.20
CA ASN A 247 -18.61 -7.10 -7.47
C ASN A 247 -18.52 -8.09 -6.29
N GLN A 248 -18.82 -9.36 -6.58
CA GLN A 248 -18.81 -10.45 -5.60
C GLN A 248 -17.43 -10.76 -4.99
N PHE A 249 -16.36 -10.33 -5.64
CA PHE A 249 -15.00 -10.62 -5.22
C PHE A 249 -14.39 -9.50 -4.36
N ILE A 250 -14.94 -8.29 -4.40
CA ILE A 250 -14.60 -7.24 -3.44
C ILE A 250 -15.30 -7.57 -2.12
N LYS A 251 -14.59 -7.39 -1.01
CA LYS A 251 -15.10 -7.68 0.34
C LYS A 251 -15.13 -6.41 1.19
N GLY A 252 -15.93 -6.44 2.25
CA GLY A 252 -15.97 -5.38 3.25
C GLY A 252 -16.64 -4.09 2.78
N MET A 253 -16.30 -3.01 3.47
CA MET A 253 -16.87 -1.67 3.32
C MET A 253 -16.01 -0.74 2.43
N ILE A 254 -15.11 -1.33 1.66
CA ILE A 254 -14.25 -0.64 0.70
C ILE A 254 -14.67 -1.02 -0.74
N GLY A 255 -14.64 -0.05 -1.65
CA GLY A 255 -14.92 -0.23 -3.07
C GLY A 255 -13.91 0.50 -3.96
N ILE A 256 -14.02 0.31 -5.27
CA ILE A 256 -13.18 1.01 -6.27
C ILE A 256 -14.05 2.07 -6.95
N LEU A 257 -13.67 3.34 -6.78
CA LEU A 257 -14.25 4.44 -7.54
C LEU A 257 -13.45 4.64 -8.81
N TRP A 258 -14.04 4.26 -9.93
CA TRP A 258 -13.43 4.40 -11.24
C TRP A 258 -13.74 5.75 -11.87
N LEU A 259 -12.70 6.48 -12.26
CA LEU A 259 -12.79 7.80 -12.88
C LEU A 259 -12.16 7.80 -14.29
N PRO A 260 -12.58 8.72 -15.19
CA PRO A 260 -11.92 8.92 -16.48
C PRO A 260 -10.46 9.42 -16.33
N LYS A 261 -10.18 10.21 -15.28
CA LYS A 261 -8.86 10.77 -14.98
C LYS A 261 -8.63 10.82 -13.47
N LYS A 262 -7.39 10.57 -13.04
CA LYS A 262 -6.98 10.68 -11.63
C LYS A 262 -6.44 12.09 -11.36
N GLU A 263 -6.74 12.62 -10.18
CA GLU A 263 -6.01 13.78 -9.67
C GLU A 263 -4.57 13.36 -9.39
N LYS A 264 -3.60 14.18 -9.82
CA LYS A 264 -2.19 13.86 -9.59
C LYS A 264 -1.86 14.02 -8.11
N ASN A 265 -1.10 13.07 -7.56
CA ASN A 265 -0.51 13.13 -6.22
C ASN A 265 -1.54 13.26 -5.09
N SER A 266 -2.73 12.69 -5.28
CA SER A 266 -3.74 12.56 -4.23
C SER A 266 -3.68 11.18 -3.60
N TYR A 267 -3.79 11.12 -2.27
CA TYR A 267 -4.01 9.87 -1.56
C TYR A 267 -5.25 9.13 -2.11
N CYS A 268 -5.10 7.84 -2.41
CA CYS A 268 -6.06 7.07 -3.21
C CYS A 268 -7.32 6.68 -2.45
N TYR A 269 -7.28 6.67 -1.12
CA TYR A 269 -8.42 6.28 -0.30
C TYR A 269 -9.21 7.49 0.18
N LYS A 270 -10.53 7.38 0.10
CA LYS A 270 -11.44 8.43 0.53
C LYS A 270 -12.70 7.86 1.16
N LYS A 271 -13.10 8.43 2.29
CA LYS A 271 -14.43 8.20 2.86
C LYS A 271 -15.50 8.81 1.96
N ILE A 272 -16.61 8.10 1.77
CA ILE A 272 -17.77 8.59 1.05
C ILE A 272 -19.05 8.46 1.85
N SER A 273 -20.04 9.30 1.53
CA SER A 273 -21.43 9.07 1.90
C SER A 273 -22.28 8.96 0.64
N ILE A 274 -23.34 8.16 0.71
CA ILE A 274 -24.29 8.00 -0.39
C ILE A 274 -25.52 8.83 -0.07
N ASN A 275 -25.75 9.86 -0.88
CA ASN A 275 -26.96 10.66 -0.81
C ASN A 275 -27.97 10.11 -1.81
N LYS A 276 -29.19 9.83 -1.36
CA LYS A 276 -30.27 9.47 -2.28
C LYS A 276 -30.53 10.66 -3.21
N VAL A 277 -30.59 10.41 -4.51
CA VAL A 277 -31.23 11.36 -5.43
C VAL A 277 -32.70 11.38 -5.03
N ALA A 278 -33.17 12.51 -4.51
CA ALA A 278 -34.59 12.74 -4.25
C ALA A 278 -35.38 12.71 -5.56
#